data_AF-A0A939KSS4-F1
#
_entry.id   AF-A0A939KSS4-F1
#
_cell.length_a   1.000
_cell.length_b   1.000
_cell.length_c   1.000
_cell.angle_alpha   90.00
_cell.angle_beta   90.00
_cell.angle_gamma   90.00
#
_symmetry.space_group_name_H-M   'P 1'
#
loop_
_entity.id
_entity.type
_entity.pdbx_description
1 polymer ?
#
loop_
_entity_poly.entity_id
_entity_poly.type
_entity_poly.pdbx_seq_one_letter_code
_entity_poly.pdbx_strand_id
1 'polypeptide(L)'
;MTAENILEEKKENLHQLLPAAESDIFEWTKQWYPVAVVDYLDPSRPHAIQLLGLDLVLWRDGEGKWRCFADYCPHRLAPLSEGRVESDGTLLCAYHAWRFDCEGKCVKIPQSQDRQTEAKHCANPQSTAVVYPTQECQGLLWIWPEDGILGQQECKLRRPRLVQELADADNSDKVVKLAWNVRDLPYGWDFFMENVCDPAHVTVSHHGIMGSRYDEGKYYDMIGLREMSAQEGFSFAIAPTPATLSEAVHDFQPPCYMKIVTTFVDGGKLILALYASPTRPGWCRHIGCQVLVKNEAGKRPKGLAFFALPMPIWLTHVLASLFLHQDLVFLHYQEKLLAKQGKGKWLEKVYTPNPQDKMVITFRKWLELKAGGEMGWAASSGCNPDLPPAERDKQQLFDVWTTHTQHCQVCQKALNNINRLVLLSYVAAGVFLVLALLLDARAIALLAAAGEISTSDSILAITPTASFWWASAIAICLGVVGYLLQKFSRLFYRYEFEHARND
;
A
#
# COMPACT_ATOMS: atom_id res chain seq x y z
N MET A 1 -41.95 27.43 -34.36
CA MET A 1 -41.43 26.20 -33.74
C MET A 1 -42.02 26.11 -32.35
N THR A 2 -42.72 25.03 -32.03
CA THR A 2 -43.34 24.81 -30.71
C THR A 2 -42.28 24.49 -29.67
N ALA A 3 -42.57 24.74 -28.39
CA ALA A 3 -41.64 24.43 -27.29
C ALA A 3 -41.27 22.93 -27.22
N GLU A 4 -42.13 22.05 -27.75
CA GLU A 4 -41.88 20.62 -27.92
C GLU A 4 -40.81 20.34 -28.98
N ASN A 5 -40.78 21.06 -30.10
CA ASN A 5 -39.75 20.90 -31.13
C ASN A 5 -38.35 21.33 -30.64
N ILE A 6 -38.28 22.32 -29.73
CA ILE A 6 -37.01 22.75 -29.11
C ILE A 6 -36.52 21.73 -28.07
N LEU A 7 -37.45 21.01 -27.43
CA LEU A 7 -37.15 19.94 -26.47
C LEU A 7 -36.73 18.65 -27.17
N GLU A 8 -37.27 18.35 -28.35
CA GLU A 8 -36.81 17.23 -29.18
C GLU A 8 -35.45 17.51 -29.83
N GLU A 9 -35.20 18.72 -30.38
CA GLU A 9 -33.86 19.09 -30.90
C GLU A 9 -32.78 19.10 -29.80
N LYS A 10 -33.15 19.43 -28.56
CA LYS A 10 -32.24 19.32 -27.40
C LYS A 10 -32.04 17.89 -26.91
N LYS A 11 -33.02 16.99 -27.10
CA LYS A 11 -32.87 15.56 -26.81
C LYS A 11 -32.03 14.85 -27.88
N GLU A 12 -32.17 15.22 -29.14
CA GLU A 12 -31.34 14.70 -30.23
C GLU A 12 -29.87 15.15 -30.12
N ASN A 13 -29.61 16.38 -29.66
CA ASN A 13 -28.25 16.83 -29.35
C ASN A 13 -27.66 16.23 -28.06
N LEU A 14 -28.48 15.73 -27.13
CA LEU A 14 -28.01 15.06 -25.92
C LEU A 14 -27.65 13.58 -26.18
N HIS A 15 -28.30 12.96 -27.17
CA HIS A 15 -28.00 11.59 -27.61
C HIS A 15 -26.83 11.49 -28.60
N GLN A 16 -26.28 12.60 -29.08
CA GLN A 16 -25.02 12.64 -29.84
C GLN A 16 -23.75 12.72 -28.96
N LEU A 17 -23.90 12.74 -27.63
CA LEU A 17 -22.81 12.44 -26.69
C LEU A 17 -22.70 10.93 -26.44
N LEU A 18 -22.73 10.14 -27.52
CA LEU A 18 -22.12 8.80 -27.49
C LEU A 18 -20.66 8.98 -27.03
N PRO A 19 -20.09 8.04 -26.25
CA PRO A 19 -18.67 8.11 -25.97
C PRO A 19 -17.96 8.20 -27.31
N ALA A 20 -17.07 9.19 -27.47
CA ALA A 20 -16.15 9.24 -28.60
C ALA A 20 -15.65 7.82 -28.83
N ALA A 21 -15.74 7.32 -30.07
CA ALA A 21 -15.31 5.98 -30.46
C ALA A 21 -14.07 5.60 -29.64
N GLU A 22 -14.19 4.60 -28.76
CA GLU A 22 -13.17 4.34 -27.75
C GLU A 22 -11.81 4.28 -28.43
N SER A 23 -10.92 5.19 -28.02
CA SER A 23 -9.56 5.17 -28.52
C SER A 23 -8.99 3.79 -28.29
N ASP A 24 -8.53 3.17 -29.38
CA ASP A 24 -7.92 1.85 -29.37
C ASP A 24 -6.54 1.87 -28.68
N ILE A 25 -6.09 3.05 -28.26
CA ILE A 25 -4.86 3.31 -27.51
C ILE A 25 -5.21 3.82 -26.11
N PHE A 26 -4.50 3.27 -25.12
CA PHE A 26 -4.58 3.62 -23.71
C PHE A 26 -3.74 4.87 -23.40
N GLU A 27 -4.35 5.85 -22.73
CA GLU A 27 -3.67 7.08 -22.29
C GLU A 27 -3.35 6.97 -20.81
N TRP A 28 -2.07 6.92 -20.45
CA TRP A 28 -1.59 6.70 -19.08
C TRP A 28 -1.93 7.85 -18.12
N THR A 29 -1.82 9.10 -18.57
CA THR A 29 -2.05 10.28 -17.72
C THR A 29 -3.53 10.61 -17.54
N LYS A 30 -4.40 10.11 -18.43
CA LYS A 30 -5.85 10.36 -18.40
C LYS A 30 -6.63 9.30 -17.62
N GLN A 31 -6.13 8.94 -16.44
CA GLN A 31 -6.70 7.90 -15.59
C GLN A 31 -6.61 8.27 -14.11
N TRP A 32 -7.47 7.64 -13.33
CA TRP A 32 -7.41 7.70 -11.87
C TRP A 32 -6.52 6.58 -11.31
N TYR A 33 -5.53 6.96 -10.50
CA TYR A 33 -4.64 6.03 -9.80
C TYR A 33 -4.81 6.13 -8.29
N PRO A 34 -4.97 5.01 -7.56
CA PRO A 34 -4.97 5.04 -6.12
C PRO A 34 -3.51 5.18 -5.63
N VAL A 35 -3.25 6.17 -4.78
CA VAL A 35 -1.88 6.46 -4.31
C VAL A 35 -1.73 6.33 -2.80
N ALA A 36 -2.82 6.37 -2.04
CA ALA A 36 -2.78 6.27 -0.59
C ALA A 36 -4.11 5.74 -0.03
N VAL A 37 -4.05 5.26 1.21
CA VAL A 37 -5.22 4.95 2.02
C VAL A 37 -5.44 6.12 2.97
N VAL A 38 -6.61 6.74 2.90
CA VAL A 38 -6.91 8.00 3.62
C VAL A 38 -6.65 7.87 5.11
N ASP A 39 -7.09 6.77 5.73
CA ASP A 39 -6.94 6.53 7.17
C ASP A 39 -5.49 6.29 7.61
N TYR A 40 -4.56 6.07 6.68
CA TYR A 40 -3.15 5.80 7.00
C TYR A 40 -2.29 7.05 6.90
N LEU A 41 -2.81 8.13 6.30
CA LEU A 41 -2.13 9.42 6.20
C LEU A 41 -2.36 10.27 7.45
N ASP A 42 -1.30 10.87 7.97
CA ASP A 42 -1.38 11.86 9.04
C ASP A 42 -1.91 13.20 8.48
N PRO A 43 -3.12 13.65 8.87
CA PRO A 43 -3.72 14.86 8.31
C PRO A 43 -3.01 16.15 8.73
N SER A 44 -2.12 16.12 9.73
CA SER A 44 -1.46 17.30 10.28
C SER A 44 -0.19 17.72 9.53
N ARG A 45 0.26 16.93 8.56
CA ARG A 45 1.51 17.17 7.82
C ARG A 45 1.37 16.82 6.34
N PRO A 46 2.20 17.41 5.46
CA PRO A 46 2.30 16.99 4.09
C PRO A 46 2.99 15.61 3.94
N HIS A 47 2.74 14.92 2.84
CA HIS A 47 3.32 13.61 2.49
C HIS A 47 3.83 13.62 1.06
N ALA A 48 5.11 13.31 0.86
CA ALA A 48 5.68 13.07 -0.46
C ALA A 48 5.19 11.74 -1.04
N ILE A 49 4.78 11.73 -2.30
CA ILE A 49 4.41 10.53 -3.07
C ILE A 49 4.90 10.66 -4.51
N GLN A 50 4.98 9.53 -5.21
CA GLN A 50 5.34 9.50 -6.63
C GLN A 50 4.27 8.79 -7.45
N LEU A 51 4.04 9.28 -8.67
CA LEU A 51 3.09 8.70 -9.62
C LEU A 51 3.50 9.02 -11.05
N LEU A 52 3.68 8.01 -11.90
CA LEU A 52 4.10 8.17 -13.30
C LEU A 52 5.36 9.07 -13.46
N GLY A 53 6.30 8.97 -12.52
CA GLY A 53 7.53 9.77 -12.48
C GLY A 53 7.36 11.16 -11.88
N LEU A 54 6.14 11.60 -11.59
CA LEU A 54 5.87 12.89 -10.94
C LEU A 54 6.18 12.79 -9.45
N ASP A 55 6.95 13.75 -8.94
CA ASP A 55 7.06 14.01 -7.50
C ASP A 55 5.90 14.90 -7.06
N LEU A 56 5.11 14.40 -6.11
CA LEU A 56 3.84 14.99 -5.69
C LEU A 56 3.79 15.14 -4.17
N VAL A 57 3.06 16.14 -3.69
CA VAL A 57 2.80 16.35 -2.26
C VAL A 57 1.30 16.27 -1.97
N LEU A 58 0.96 15.46 -0.98
CA LEU A 58 -0.39 15.34 -0.43
C LEU A 58 -0.49 16.08 0.90
N TRP A 59 -1.53 16.87 1.11
CA TRP A 59 -1.87 17.41 2.43
C TRP A 59 -3.38 17.58 2.58
N ARG A 60 -3.83 17.71 3.82
CA ARG A 60 -5.24 17.95 4.13
C ARG A 60 -5.47 19.45 4.30
N ASP A 61 -6.36 20.02 3.50
CA ASP A 61 -6.66 21.45 3.53
C ASP A 61 -7.60 21.85 4.68
N GLY A 62 -7.92 23.14 4.75
CA GLY A 62 -8.77 23.72 5.80
C GLY A 62 -10.24 23.28 5.72
N GLU A 63 -10.66 22.74 4.57
CA GLU A 63 -11.97 22.12 4.38
C GLU A 63 -11.97 20.62 4.73
N GLY A 64 -10.82 20.09 5.15
CA GLY A 64 -10.67 18.68 5.49
C GLY A 64 -10.55 17.76 4.28
N LYS A 65 -10.26 18.28 3.08
CA LYS A 65 -10.08 17.53 1.84
C LYS A 65 -8.60 17.29 1.54
N TRP A 66 -8.27 16.11 1.04
CA TRP A 66 -6.92 15.85 0.55
C TRP A 66 -6.66 16.55 -0.79
N ARG A 67 -5.55 17.29 -0.87
CA ARG A 67 -5.08 18.02 -2.05
C ARG A 67 -3.76 17.48 -2.52
N CYS A 68 -3.46 17.72 -3.80
CA CYS A 68 -2.24 17.26 -4.45
C CYS A 68 -1.60 18.38 -5.27
N PHE A 69 -0.34 18.68 -4.99
CA PHE A 69 0.50 19.54 -5.82
C PHE A 69 1.69 18.78 -6.38
N ALA A 70 2.33 19.35 -7.41
CA ALA A 70 3.71 19.02 -7.69
C ALA A 70 4.58 19.33 -6.45
N ASP A 71 5.53 18.46 -6.12
CA ASP A 71 6.35 18.61 -4.93
C ASP A 71 7.53 19.58 -5.10
N TYR A 72 7.23 20.79 -5.56
CA TYR A 72 8.22 21.86 -5.65
C TYR A 72 7.57 23.23 -5.46
N CYS A 73 8.24 24.10 -4.72
CA CYS A 73 7.81 25.47 -4.54
C CYS A 73 8.17 26.29 -5.78
N PRO A 74 7.23 27.03 -6.40
CA PRO A 74 7.51 27.83 -7.60
C PRO A 74 8.54 28.94 -7.38
N HIS A 75 8.86 29.28 -6.11
CA HIS A 75 9.88 30.28 -5.80
C HIS A 75 11.30 29.80 -6.17
N ARG A 76 11.73 28.63 -5.65
CA ARG A 76 13.11 28.10 -5.82
C ARG A 76 13.19 26.57 -5.84
N LEU A 77 12.09 25.92 -6.21
CA LEU A 77 11.98 24.47 -6.39
C LEU A 77 12.28 23.62 -5.14
N ALA A 78 12.16 24.20 -3.94
CA ALA A 78 12.26 23.44 -2.69
C ALA A 78 11.05 22.51 -2.53
N PRO A 79 11.23 21.28 -2.02
CA PRO A 79 10.13 20.33 -1.83
C PRO A 79 9.09 20.92 -0.88
N LEU A 80 7.82 20.88 -1.29
CA LEU A 80 6.70 21.35 -0.48
C LEU A 80 6.33 20.30 0.59
N SER A 81 6.67 19.04 0.37
CA SER A 81 6.51 17.93 1.30
C SER A 81 7.36 18.05 2.58
N GLU A 82 8.46 18.81 2.54
CA GLU A 82 9.24 19.18 3.73
C GLU A 82 8.59 20.34 4.52
N GLY A 83 7.50 20.88 4.00
CA GLY A 83 6.72 21.97 4.58
C GLY A 83 5.86 21.57 5.78
N ARG A 84 4.84 22.39 6.05
CA ARG A 84 3.82 22.08 7.06
C ARG A 84 2.45 22.61 6.64
N VAL A 85 1.41 22.02 7.21
CA VAL A 85 0.03 22.51 7.08
C VAL A 85 -0.20 23.56 8.16
N GLU A 86 -0.59 24.77 7.76
CA GLU A 86 -0.91 25.85 8.70
C GLU A 86 -2.31 25.65 9.30
N SER A 87 -2.64 26.38 10.38
CA SER A 87 -3.92 26.26 11.07
C SER A 87 -5.15 26.60 10.21
N ASP A 88 -4.97 27.37 9.14
CA ASP A 88 -6.01 27.68 8.15
C ASP A 88 -6.04 26.70 6.97
N GLY A 89 -5.22 25.65 7.01
CA GLY A 89 -5.16 24.59 6.01
C GLY A 89 -4.36 24.92 4.75
N THR A 90 -3.66 26.05 4.72
CA THR A 90 -2.71 26.37 3.64
C THR A 90 -1.42 25.57 3.79
N LEU A 91 -0.80 25.23 2.66
CA LEU A 91 0.49 24.55 2.64
C LEU A 91 1.62 25.58 2.68
N LEU A 92 2.51 25.48 3.67
CA LEU A 92 3.65 26.37 3.83
C LEU A 92 4.94 25.68 3.38
N CYS A 93 5.69 26.33 2.49
CA CYS A 93 7.02 25.89 2.09
C CYS A 93 8.05 26.10 3.21
N ALA A 94 8.81 25.07 3.56
CA ALA A 94 9.80 25.13 4.64
C ALA A 94 10.98 26.08 4.37
N TYR A 95 11.25 26.44 3.10
CA TYR A 95 12.43 27.24 2.78
C TYR A 95 12.23 28.73 3.09
N HIS A 96 11.19 29.35 2.54
CA HIS A 96 10.95 30.80 2.69
C HIS A 96 9.54 31.12 3.19
N ALA A 97 8.81 30.13 3.71
CA ALA A 97 7.48 30.31 4.29
C ALA A 97 6.43 30.91 3.34
N TRP A 98 6.60 30.72 2.02
CA TRP A 98 5.52 30.99 1.06
C TRP A 98 4.36 30.03 1.33
N ARG A 99 3.13 30.54 1.27
CA ARG A 99 1.93 29.76 1.57
C ARG A 99 1.03 29.67 0.35
N PHE A 100 0.43 28.50 0.16
CA PHE A 100 -0.45 28.19 -0.96
C PHE A 100 -1.79 27.68 -0.42
N ASP A 101 -2.89 28.14 -1.00
CA ASP A 101 -4.23 27.59 -0.73
C ASP A 101 -4.45 26.26 -1.46
N CYS A 102 -5.67 25.72 -1.47
CA CYS A 102 -5.97 24.44 -2.10
C CYS A 102 -6.05 24.49 -3.63
N GLU A 103 -6.11 25.68 -4.22
CA GLU A 103 -6.15 25.91 -5.68
C GLU A 103 -4.76 26.24 -6.25
N GLY A 104 -3.72 26.18 -5.41
CA GLY A 104 -2.33 26.46 -5.79
C GLY A 104 -1.97 27.93 -5.72
N LYS A 105 -2.91 28.82 -5.43
CA LYS A 105 -2.65 30.26 -5.39
C LYS A 105 -1.75 30.60 -4.22
N CYS A 106 -0.72 31.40 -4.47
CA CYS A 106 0.09 31.95 -3.40
C CYS A 106 -0.73 32.96 -2.59
N VAL A 107 -0.86 32.73 -1.29
CA VAL A 107 -1.67 33.58 -0.39
C VAL A 107 -0.81 34.37 0.61
N LYS A 108 0.47 34.01 0.75
CA LYS A 108 1.40 34.71 1.65
C LYS A 108 2.83 34.64 1.14
N ILE A 109 3.51 35.78 1.13
CA ILE A 109 4.94 35.94 0.86
C ILE A 109 5.51 36.80 2.00
N PRO A 110 5.95 36.18 3.11
CA PRO A 110 6.26 36.91 4.33
C PRO A 110 7.39 37.93 4.21
N GLN A 111 8.29 37.77 3.22
CA GLN A 111 9.42 38.67 2.99
C GLN A 111 9.08 39.87 2.09
N SER A 112 7.81 40.06 1.71
CA SER A 112 7.39 41.24 0.95
C SER A 112 7.52 42.53 1.77
N GLN A 113 7.93 43.62 1.13
CA GLN A 113 8.15 44.92 1.78
C GLN A 113 6.89 45.45 2.51
N ASP A 114 5.72 45.29 1.87
CA ASP A 114 4.43 45.74 2.36
C ASP A 114 3.30 44.86 1.78
N ARG A 115 2.08 45.09 2.25
CA ARG A 115 0.89 44.31 1.84
C ARG A 115 0.53 44.50 0.36
N GLN A 116 0.79 45.67 -0.21
CA GLN A 116 0.47 45.95 -1.61
C GLN A 116 1.40 45.17 -2.54
N THR A 117 2.68 45.14 -2.19
CA THR A 117 3.72 44.37 -2.86
C THR A 117 3.46 42.86 -2.72
N GLU A 118 3.07 42.39 -1.53
CA GLU A 118 2.67 40.99 -1.31
C GLU A 118 1.49 40.61 -2.22
N ALA A 119 0.41 41.41 -2.21
CA ALA A 119 -0.76 41.15 -3.04
C ALA A 119 -0.42 41.09 -4.54
N LYS A 120 0.46 41.99 -5.01
CA LYS A 120 0.96 41.99 -6.39
C LYS A 120 1.75 40.72 -6.72
N HIS A 121 2.64 40.28 -5.82
CA HIS A 121 3.46 39.09 -6.05
C HIS A 121 2.63 37.80 -5.96
N CYS A 122 1.72 37.70 -5.00
CA CYS A 122 0.77 36.60 -4.87
C CYS A 122 -0.18 36.48 -6.07
N ALA A 123 -0.49 37.60 -6.75
CA ALA A 123 -1.31 37.62 -7.96
C ALA A 123 -0.54 37.23 -9.23
N ASN A 124 0.80 37.09 -9.17
CA ASN A 124 1.58 36.67 -10.33
C ASN A 124 1.35 35.17 -10.61
N PRO A 125 0.97 34.75 -11.83
CA PRO A 125 0.81 33.34 -12.18
C PRO A 125 2.05 32.47 -11.92
N GLN A 126 3.26 33.05 -11.98
CA GLN A 126 4.51 32.34 -11.65
C GLN A 126 4.66 32.02 -10.17
N SER A 127 3.81 32.60 -9.30
CA SER A 127 3.77 32.26 -7.88
C SER A 127 2.84 31.08 -7.58
N THR A 128 2.12 30.55 -8.56
CA THR A 128 1.14 29.48 -8.35
C THR A 128 1.81 28.11 -8.31
N ALA A 129 1.43 27.27 -7.35
CA ALA A 129 1.81 25.86 -7.30
C ALA A 129 1.00 25.05 -8.32
N VAL A 130 1.62 24.02 -8.91
CA VAL A 130 0.95 23.15 -9.90
C VAL A 130 0.02 22.17 -9.18
N VAL A 131 -1.24 22.11 -9.62
CA VAL A 131 -2.32 21.35 -8.95
C VAL A 131 -2.76 20.14 -9.76
N TYR A 132 -2.87 19.00 -9.09
CA TYR A 132 -3.41 17.77 -9.66
C TYR A 132 -4.79 17.45 -9.06
N PRO A 133 -5.78 17.03 -9.87
CA PRO A 133 -7.08 16.62 -9.36
C PRO A 133 -6.96 15.44 -8.39
N THR A 134 -7.73 15.51 -7.29
CA THR A 134 -7.84 14.46 -6.27
C THR A 134 -9.27 13.97 -6.14
N GLN A 135 -9.45 12.70 -5.78
CA GLN A 135 -10.75 12.13 -5.44
C GLN A 135 -10.60 11.14 -4.27
N GLU A 136 -11.46 11.24 -3.27
CA GLU A 136 -11.56 10.26 -2.18
C GLU A 136 -12.70 9.28 -2.47
N CYS A 137 -12.40 7.98 -2.57
CA CYS A 137 -13.41 6.95 -2.81
C CYS A 137 -12.99 5.61 -2.21
N GLN A 138 -13.90 4.90 -1.55
CA GLN A 138 -13.67 3.59 -0.90
C GLN A 138 -12.51 3.58 0.12
N GLY A 139 -12.25 4.73 0.75
CA GLY A 139 -11.15 4.94 1.70
C GLY A 139 -9.77 5.06 1.03
N LEU A 140 -9.72 5.17 -0.30
CA LEU A 140 -8.53 5.41 -1.08
C LEU A 140 -8.51 6.86 -1.58
N LEU A 141 -7.32 7.43 -1.66
CA LEU A 141 -7.06 8.71 -2.31
C LEU A 141 -6.55 8.46 -3.73
N TRP A 142 -7.25 9.02 -4.70
CA TRP A 142 -7.00 8.90 -6.12
C TRP A 142 -6.45 10.20 -6.69
N ILE A 143 -5.49 10.09 -7.60
CA ILE A 143 -4.90 11.23 -8.31
C ILE A 143 -5.11 11.05 -9.82
N TRP A 144 -5.40 12.15 -10.50
CA TRP A 144 -5.37 12.29 -11.95
C TRP A 144 -4.03 12.93 -12.37
N PRO A 145 -3.14 12.23 -13.09
CA PRO A 145 -1.80 12.71 -13.45
C PRO A 145 -1.72 13.82 -14.52
N GLU A 146 -2.73 14.66 -14.65
CA GLU A 146 -2.70 15.85 -15.52
C GLU A 146 -3.17 17.08 -14.75
N ASP A 147 -2.36 18.12 -14.80
CA ASP A 147 -2.65 19.41 -14.22
C ASP A 147 -3.43 20.32 -15.18
N GLY A 148 -3.77 21.51 -14.70
CA GLY A 148 -4.43 22.54 -15.50
C GLY A 148 -5.92 22.29 -15.76
N ILE A 149 -6.51 23.19 -16.55
CA ILE A 149 -7.97 23.26 -16.74
C ILE A 149 -8.50 22.02 -17.47
N LEU A 150 -7.76 21.50 -18.45
CA LEU A 150 -8.16 20.31 -19.21
C LEU A 150 -8.18 19.07 -18.32
N GLY A 151 -7.13 18.82 -17.54
CA GLY A 151 -7.11 17.71 -16.58
C GLY A 151 -8.27 17.78 -15.57
N GLN A 152 -8.61 18.99 -15.09
CA GLN A 152 -9.77 19.22 -14.20
C GLN A 152 -11.14 18.98 -14.86
N GLN A 153 -11.23 19.07 -16.18
CA GLN A 153 -12.45 18.80 -16.94
C GLN A 153 -12.55 17.32 -17.29
N GLU A 154 -11.48 16.74 -17.82
CA GLU A 154 -11.43 15.34 -18.27
C GLU A 154 -11.53 14.35 -17.11
N CYS A 155 -10.96 14.68 -15.94
CA CYS A 155 -11.04 13.81 -14.76
C CYS A 155 -12.49 13.55 -14.31
N LYS A 156 -13.42 14.47 -14.61
CA LYS A 156 -14.85 14.34 -14.30
C LYS A 156 -15.60 13.40 -15.24
N LEU A 157 -15.01 13.13 -16.41
CA LEU A 157 -15.60 12.25 -17.43
C LEU A 157 -15.29 10.77 -17.17
N ARG A 158 -14.33 10.48 -16.28
CA ARG A 158 -13.92 9.12 -15.93
C ARG A 158 -14.11 8.84 -14.46
N ARG A 159 -14.46 7.60 -14.13
CA ARG A 159 -14.54 7.12 -12.75
C ARG A 159 -13.30 6.30 -12.38
N PRO A 160 -12.85 6.34 -11.13
CA PRO A 160 -11.88 5.39 -10.62
C PRO A 160 -12.33 3.93 -10.80
N ARG A 161 -11.37 3.01 -10.91
CA ARG A 161 -11.65 1.56 -10.94
C ARG A 161 -12.01 1.08 -9.54
N LEU A 162 -13.31 1.02 -9.23
CA LEU A 162 -13.81 0.71 -7.88
C LEU A 162 -14.14 -0.78 -7.71
N VAL A 163 -14.05 -1.25 -6.46
CA VAL A 163 -14.56 -2.58 -6.09
C VAL A 163 -16.07 -2.52 -6.03
N GLN A 164 -16.74 -3.10 -7.03
CA GLN A 164 -18.20 -2.99 -7.20
C GLN A 164 -18.98 -3.49 -5.98
N GLU A 165 -18.54 -4.58 -5.35
CA GLU A 165 -19.21 -5.17 -4.18
C GLU A 165 -19.22 -4.26 -2.95
N LEU A 166 -18.36 -3.24 -2.92
CA LEU A 166 -18.33 -2.23 -1.85
C LEU A 166 -19.21 -0.99 -2.15
N ALA A 167 -19.81 -0.89 -3.34
CA ALA A 167 -20.56 0.29 -3.78
C ALA A 167 -22.02 0.30 -3.29
N ASP A 168 -22.62 -0.87 -3.05
CA ASP A 168 -24.04 -0.96 -2.69
C ASP A 168 -24.25 -0.81 -1.18
N ALA A 169 -25.00 0.21 -0.77
CA ALA A 169 -25.35 0.43 0.65
C ALA A 169 -26.12 -0.76 1.26
N ASP A 170 -26.91 -1.46 0.42
CA ASP A 170 -27.67 -2.68 0.79
C ASP A 170 -26.78 -3.90 1.05
N ASN A 171 -25.50 -3.84 0.66
CA ASN A 171 -24.53 -4.92 0.86
C ASN A 171 -23.75 -4.80 2.18
N SER A 172 -23.99 -3.77 3.00
CA SER A 172 -23.19 -3.50 4.21
C SER A 172 -23.13 -4.69 5.19
N ASP A 173 -24.24 -5.43 5.34
CA ASP A 173 -24.26 -6.64 6.18
C ASP A 173 -23.77 -7.90 5.45
N LYS A 174 -23.83 -7.93 4.12
CA LYS A 174 -23.43 -9.09 3.29
C LYS A 174 -21.94 -9.10 2.96
N VAL A 175 -21.31 -7.94 2.91
CA VAL A 175 -19.94 -7.76 2.42
C VAL A 175 -19.03 -7.29 3.55
N VAL A 176 -17.90 -7.98 3.70
CA VAL A 176 -16.90 -7.68 4.72
C VAL A 176 -15.59 -7.36 4.03
N LYS A 177 -15.22 -6.07 4.06
CA LYS A 177 -13.91 -5.60 3.59
C LYS A 177 -12.89 -5.73 4.72
N LEU A 178 -11.77 -6.40 4.45
CA LEU A 178 -10.62 -6.39 5.35
C LEU A 178 -9.79 -5.11 5.15
N ALA A 179 -8.79 -4.92 6.02
CA ALA A 179 -7.94 -3.73 5.96
C ALA A 179 -7.21 -3.63 4.62
N TRP A 180 -7.07 -2.39 4.11
CA TRP A 180 -6.18 -2.12 3.00
C TRP A 180 -4.73 -2.40 3.41
N ASN A 181 -3.98 -3.08 2.55
CA ASN A 181 -2.52 -3.11 2.57
C ASN A 181 -2.01 -2.09 1.55
N VAL A 182 -0.89 -1.44 1.82
CA VAL A 182 -0.23 -0.52 0.89
C VAL A 182 1.27 -0.72 1.00
N ARG A 183 2.01 -0.87 -0.11
CA ARG A 183 3.46 -1.07 -0.07
C ARG A 183 4.11 -0.55 -1.35
N ASP A 184 5.20 0.20 -1.22
CA ASP A 184 6.08 0.47 -2.36
C ASP A 184 6.99 -0.73 -2.59
N LEU A 185 7.03 -1.21 -3.84
CA LEU A 185 7.71 -2.44 -4.23
C LEU A 185 8.83 -2.11 -5.20
N PRO A 186 10.04 -2.67 -5.01
CA PRO A 186 11.23 -2.36 -5.79
C PRO A 186 11.25 -3.07 -7.15
N TYR A 187 10.12 -3.12 -7.85
CA TYR A 187 10.00 -3.61 -9.23
C TYR A 187 8.84 -2.89 -9.93
N GLY A 188 8.88 -2.88 -11.26
CA GLY A 188 7.92 -2.18 -12.10
C GLY A 188 6.48 -2.65 -11.94
N TRP A 189 5.57 -1.73 -12.27
CA TRP A 189 4.12 -1.97 -12.26
C TRP A 189 3.72 -3.15 -13.16
N ASP A 190 4.38 -3.30 -14.30
CA ASP A 190 4.10 -4.35 -15.28
C ASP A 190 4.47 -5.73 -14.75
N PHE A 191 5.54 -5.84 -13.97
CA PHE A 191 5.93 -7.08 -13.29
C PHE A 191 4.98 -7.43 -12.15
N PHE A 192 4.49 -6.43 -11.41
CA PHE A 192 3.42 -6.67 -10.43
C PHE A 192 2.15 -7.21 -11.12
N MET A 193 1.69 -6.53 -12.18
CA MET A 193 0.47 -6.89 -12.90
C MET A 193 0.58 -8.25 -13.61
N GLU A 194 1.74 -8.55 -14.20
CA GLU A 194 2.04 -9.87 -14.74
C GLU A 194 1.97 -10.95 -13.66
N ASN A 195 2.59 -10.73 -12.50
CA ASN A 195 2.59 -11.70 -11.41
C ASN A 195 1.18 -12.00 -10.90
N VAL A 196 0.32 -10.98 -10.73
CA VAL A 196 -1.08 -11.21 -10.31
C VAL A 196 -1.97 -11.82 -11.41
N CYS A 197 -1.56 -11.76 -12.68
CA CYS A 197 -2.20 -12.49 -13.77
C CYS A 197 -1.87 -13.99 -13.76
N ASP A 198 -0.85 -14.42 -13.01
CA ASP A 198 -0.36 -15.79 -13.00
C ASP A 198 -0.82 -16.55 -11.73
N PRO A 199 -1.83 -17.42 -11.78
CA PRO A 199 -2.16 -18.27 -10.65
C PRO A 199 -1.14 -19.42 -10.40
N ALA A 200 -0.19 -19.67 -11.30
CA ALA A 200 0.65 -20.87 -11.25
C ALA A 200 1.66 -20.77 -10.12
N HIS A 201 2.26 -19.58 -9.95
CA HIS A 201 3.22 -19.35 -8.88
C HIS A 201 2.58 -19.44 -7.49
N VAL A 202 1.27 -19.20 -7.34
CA VAL A 202 0.63 -19.00 -6.02
C VAL A 202 0.90 -20.14 -5.04
N THR A 203 0.77 -21.40 -5.47
CA THR A 203 0.99 -22.57 -4.61
C THR A 203 2.47 -22.75 -4.22
N VAL A 204 3.39 -22.37 -5.12
CA VAL A 204 4.82 -22.66 -5.03
C VAL A 204 5.59 -21.50 -4.39
N SER A 205 5.36 -20.28 -4.88
CA SER A 205 5.99 -19.06 -4.38
C SER A 205 5.49 -18.69 -3.00
N HIS A 206 4.18 -18.81 -2.70
CA HIS A 206 3.63 -18.49 -1.37
C HIS A 206 3.61 -19.71 -0.44
N HIS A 207 4.79 -20.33 -0.29
CA HIS A 207 5.00 -21.52 0.52
C HIS A 207 4.58 -21.30 1.98
N GLY A 208 3.89 -22.29 2.56
CA GLY A 208 3.43 -22.25 3.95
C GLY A 208 2.24 -21.32 4.21
N ILE A 209 1.81 -20.54 3.19
CA ILE A 209 0.67 -19.62 3.28
C ILE A 209 -0.48 -20.10 2.39
N MET A 210 -0.22 -20.27 1.09
CA MET A 210 -1.24 -20.63 0.09
C MET A 210 -1.13 -22.08 -0.36
N GLY A 211 0.03 -22.69 -0.18
CA GLY A 211 0.30 -24.05 -0.61
C GLY A 211 1.68 -24.53 -0.17
N SER A 212 2.05 -25.70 -0.67
CA SER A 212 3.39 -26.25 -0.50
C SER A 212 4.12 -26.24 -1.84
N ARG A 213 5.39 -25.82 -1.83
CA ARG A 213 6.25 -25.88 -3.02
C ARG A 213 6.68 -27.31 -3.36
N TYR A 214 6.45 -28.24 -2.45
CA TYR A 214 6.68 -29.67 -2.64
C TYR A 214 5.46 -30.37 -3.26
N ASP A 215 4.32 -29.68 -3.36
CA ASP A 215 3.17 -30.19 -4.09
C ASP A 215 3.42 -30.03 -5.59
N GLU A 216 3.03 -31.03 -6.39
CA GLU A 216 3.04 -30.89 -7.84
C GLU A 216 2.06 -29.80 -8.28
N GLY A 217 2.52 -28.92 -9.17
CA GLY A 217 1.68 -27.88 -9.77
C GLY A 217 0.49 -28.50 -10.48
N LYS A 218 -0.72 -28.02 -10.17
CA LYS A 218 -1.95 -28.54 -10.80
C LYS A 218 -2.12 -27.96 -12.19
N TYR A 219 -2.51 -28.80 -13.14
CA TYR A 219 -2.92 -28.34 -14.45
C TYR A 219 -4.23 -27.53 -14.34
N TYR A 220 -4.26 -26.40 -15.04
CA TYR A 220 -5.48 -25.66 -15.33
C TYR A 220 -5.33 -24.93 -16.66
N ASP A 221 -6.46 -24.64 -17.28
CA ASP A 221 -6.61 -23.81 -18.46
C ASP A 221 -7.18 -22.45 -18.07
N MET A 222 -6.94 -21.47 -18.93
CA MET A 222 -7.44 -20.10 -18.83
C MET A 222 -8.41 -19.86 -19.99
N ILE A 223 -9.70 -19.80 -19.66
CA ILE A 223 -10.79 -19.62 -20.61
C ILE A 223 -11.10 -18.12 -20.69
N GLY A 224 -10.90 -17.49 -21.85
CA GLY A 224 -11.20 -16.07 -22.03
C GLY A 224 -12.69 -15.77 -21.85
N LEU A 225 -13.02 -14.86 -20.95
CA LEU A 225 -14.39 -14.40 -20.69
C LEU A 225 -14.68 -13.04 -21.33
N ARG A 226 -13.69 -12.14 -21.31
CA ARG A 226 -13.76 -10.82 -21.97
C ARG A 226 -12.53 -10.63 -22.83
N GLU A 227 -12.75 -10.30 -24.09
CA GLU A 227 -11.69 -9.97 -25.03
C GLU A 227 -10.93 -8.71 -24.61
N MET A 228 -9.67 -8.63 -25.01
CA MET A 228 -8.76 -7.54 -24.67
C MET A 228 -9.16 -6.22 -25.34
N SER A 229 -9.40 -5.20 -24.52
CA SER A 229 -9.62 -3.81 -24.95
C SER A 229 -8.65 -2.84 -24.28
N ALA A 230 -8.47 -1.65 -24.85
CA ALA A 230 -7.59 -0.63 -24.29
C ALA A 230 -8.07 -0.15 -22.91
N GLN A 231 -9.37 0.15 -22.79
CA GLN A 231 -9.92 0.77 -21.58
C GLN A 231 -10.39 -0.26 -20.55
N GLU A 232 -11.13 -1.29 -20.98
CA GLU A 232 -11.72 -2.27 -20.07
C GLU A 232 -10.84 -3.51 -19.84
N GLY A 233 -9.69 -3.63 -20.51
CA GLY A 233 -8.77 -4.76 -20.30
C GLY A 233 -9.36 -6.10 -20.75
N PHE A 234 -9.18 -7.15 -19.95
CA PHE A 234 -9.58 -8.54 -20.28
C PHE A 234 -9.87 -9.36 -19.02
N SER A 235 -10.53 -10.50 -19.17
CA SER A 235 -10.76 -11.44 -18.06
C SER A 235 -10.73 -12.90 -18.50
N PHE A 236 -10.34 -13.77 -17.56
CA PHE A 236 -10.22 -15.20 -17.74
C PHE A 236 -10.86 -15.97 -16.58
N ALA A 237 -11.55 -17.06 -16.90
CA ALA A 237 -11.91 -18.10 -15.94
C ALA A 237 -10.78 -19.13 -15.83
N ILE A 238 -10.55 -19.63 -14.62
CA ILE A 238 -9.58 -20.70 -14.34
C ILE A 238 -10.33 -22.01 -14.20
N ALA A 239 -9.98 -23.02 -15.00
CA ALA A 239 -10.64 -24.32 -15.01
C ALA A 239 -9.63 -25.48 -15.19
N PRO A 240 -9.82 -26.66 -14.58
CA PRO A 240 -10.91 -27.02 -13.68
C PRO A 240 -10.75 -26.35 -12.31
N THR A 241 -11.87 -26.05 -11.67
CA THR A 241 -11.88 -25.60 -10.28
C THR A 241 -11.95 -26.82 -9.32
N PRO A 242 -11.41 -26.71 -8.09
CA PRO A 242 -11.67 -27.68 -7.03
C PRO A 242 -13.18 -27.83 -6.75
N ALA A 243 -13.61 -28.99 -6.26
CA ALA A 243 -15.03 -29.29 -5.97
C ALA A 243 -15.72 -28.32 -4.99
N THR A 244 -14.95 -27.56 -4.21
CA THR A 244 -15.46 -26.54 -3.28
C THR A 244 -15.79 -25.21 -3.96
N LEU A 245 -15.33 -25.00 -5.20
CA LEU A 245 -15.45 -23.74 -5.94
C LEU A 245 -16.34 -23.95 -7.16
N SER A 246 -17.32 -23.07 -7.32
CA SER A 246 -18.15 -23.04 -8.52
C SER A 246 -17.46 -22.29 -9.66
N GLU A 247 -16.64 -21.29 -9.33
CA GLU A 247 -16.01 -20.42 -10.31
C GLU A 247 -14.75 -19.75 -9.72
N ALA A 248 -13.73 -19.55 -10.55
CA ALA A 248 -12.61 -18.67 -10.25
C ALA A 248 -12.31 -17.78 -11.49
N VAL A 249 -12.32 -16.46 -11.31
CA VAL A 249 -12.18 -15.47 -12.39
C VAL A 249 -11.12 -14.45 -12.03
N HIS A 250 -10.22 -14.18 -12.98
CA HIS A 250 -9.23 -13.12 -12.89
C HIS A 250 -9.58 -12.04 -13.93
N ASP A 251 -9.71 -10.80 -13.47
CA ASP A 251 -10.20 -9.67 -14.25
C ASP A 251 -9.25 -8.48 -14.15
N PHE A 252 -8.53 -8.18 -15.23
CA PHE A 252 -7.64 -7.03 -15.32
C PHE A 252 -8.38 -5.84 -15.92
N GLN A 253 -8.38 -4.73 -15.18
CA GLN A 253 -8.98 -3.47 -15.55
C GLN A 253 -7.91 -2.35 -15.51
N PRO A 254 -7.47 -1.86 -16.67
CA PRO A 254 -6.50 -0.78 -16.77
C PRO A 254 -6.95 0.51 -16.06
N PRO A 255 -5.99 1.32 -15.59
CA PRO A 255 -4.54 1.07 -15.57
C PRO A 255 -4.06 0.19 -14.42
N CYS A 256 -4.87 -0.01 -13.39
CA CYS A 256 -4.31 -0.23 -12.07
C CYS A 256 -5.01 -1.31 -11.26
N TYR A 257 -6.00 -2.04 -11.80
CA TYR A 257 -6.84 -2.93 -11.00
C TYR A 257 -6.84 -4.38 -11.51
N MET A 258 -6.47 -5.31 -10.64
CA MET A 258 -6.67 -6.75 -10.80
C MET A 258 -7.71 -7.22 -9.78
N LYS A 259 -8.81 -7.79 -10.26
CA LYS A 259 -9.86 -8.37 -9.44
C LYS A 259 -9.84 -9.89 -9.61
N ILE A 260 -9.51 -10.60 -8.54
CA ILE A 260 -9.54 -12.07 -8.49
C ILE A 260 -10.74 -12.49 -7.67
N VAL A 261 -11.71 -13.14 -8.29
CA VAL A 261 -12.95 -13.61 -7.67
C VAL A 261 -12.92 -15.13 -7.55
N THR A 262 -13.10 -15.62 -6.34
CA THR A 262 -13.31 -17.04 -6.04
C THR A 262 -14.72 -17.21 -5.49
N THR A 263 -15.58 -17.87 -6.26
CA THR A 263 -16.97 -18.16 -5.87
C THR A 263 -17.06 -19.60 -5.35
N PHE A 264 -17.56 -19.75 -4.13
CA PHE A 264 -17.75 -21.05 -3.49
C PHE A 264 -19.10 -21.65 -3.89
N VAL A 265 -19.20 -22.98 -3.86
CA VAL A 265 -20.45 -23.71 -4.21
C VAL A 265 -21.65 -23.34 -3.34
N ASP A 266 -21.41 -22.79 -2.14
CA ASP A 266 -22.46 -22.30 -1.24
C ASP A 266 -22.90 -20.85 -1.55
N GLY A 267 -22.35 -20.22 -2.58
CA GLY A 267 -22.65 -18.85 -3.02
C GLY A 267 -21.79 -17.77 -2.36
N GLY A 268 -20.95 -18.10 -1.37
CA GLY A 268 -20.00 -17.15 -0.80
C GLY A 268 -18.93 -16.73 -1.81
N LYS A 269 -18.34 -15.54 -1.67
CA LYS A 269 -17.25 -15.07 -2.55
C LYS A 269 -16.07 -14.52 -1.77
N LEU A 270 -14.86 -14.91 -2.17
CA LEU A 270 -13.63 -14.24 -1.80
C LEU A 270 -13.16 -13.42 -3.00
N ILE A 271 -12.95 -12.13 -2.80
CA ILE A 271 -12.44 -11.21 -3.81
C ILE A 271 -11.11 -10.64 -3.32
N LEU A 272 -10.06 -10.78 -4.13
CA LEU A 272 -8.83 -10.01 -3.96
C LEU A 272 -8.90 -8.81 -4.88
N ALA A 273 -8.99 -7.63 -4.28
CA ALA A 273 -8.92 -6.37 -4.98
C ALA A 273 -7.48 -5.84 -4.89
N LEU A 274 -6.72 -6.02 -5.96
CA LEU A 274 -5.29 -5.69 -6.00
C LEU A 274 -5.06 -4.53 -6.96
N TYR A 275 -4.55 -3.43 -6.44
CA TYR A 275 -4.13 -2.29 -7.22
C TYR A 275 -2.61 -2.20 -7.31
N ALA A 276 -2.11 -1.68 -8.43
CA ALA A 276 -0.77 -1.14 -8.49
C ALA A 276 -0.73 0.16 -9.30
N SER A 277 0.00 1.14 -8.76
CA SER A 277 0.26 2.43 -9.39
C SER A 277 1.75 2.54 -9.73
N PRO A 278 2.11 2.88 -10.98
CA PRO A 278 3.51 3.08 -11.34
C PRO A 278 4.04 4.35 -10.68
N THR A 279 5.18 4.26 -9.99
CA THR A 279 5.74 5.40 -9.23
C THR A 279 6.90 6.01 -9.99
N ARG A 280 7.97 5.24 -10.19
CA ARG A 280 9.21 5.58 -10.91
C ARG A 280 9.76 4.30 -11.58
N PRO A 281 10.73 4.38 -12.51
CA PRO A 281 11.25 3.19 -13.19
C PRO A 281 11.72 2.11 -12.21
N GLY A 282 11.21 0.89 -12.39
CA GLY A 282 11.52 -0.23 -11.52
C GLY A 282 10.88 -0.17 -10.14
N TRP A 283 9.82 0.62 -9.97
CA TRP A 283 9.06 0.72 -8.74
C TRP A 283 7.56 0.87 -9.01
N CYS A 284 6.76 0.27 -8.14
CA CYS A 284 5.31 0.48 -8.12
C CYS A 284 4.80 0.56 -6.68
N ARG A 285 3.64 1.16 -6.52
CA ARG A 285 2.90 1.18 -5.27
C ARG A 285 1.75 0.19 -5.36
N HIS A 286 1.80 -0.86 -4.56
CA HIS A 286 0.69 -1.78 -4.39
C HIS A 286 -0.30 -1.25 -3.35
N ILE A 287 -1.60 -1.34 -3.63
CA ILE A 287 -2.67 -1.20 -2.64
C ILE A 287 -3.63 -2.37 -2.81
N GLY A 288 -3.88 -3.17 -1.76
CA GLY A 288 -4.71 -4.37 -1.89
C GLY A 288 -5.61 -4.64 -0.69
N CYS A 289 -6.75 -5.28 -0.90
CA CYS A 289 -7.55 -5.83 0.19
C CYS A 289 -8.29 -7.11 -0.19
N GLN A 290 -8.75 -7.83 0.84
CA GLN A 290 -9.70 -8.92 0.69
C GLN A 290 -11.12 -8.40 0.93
N VAL A 291 -12.04 -8.81 0.07
CA VAL A 291 -13.48 -8.58 0.24
C VAL A 291 -14.18 -9.92 0.31
N LEU A 292 -14.88 -10.17 1.42
CA LEU A 292 -15.59 -11.41 1.70
C LEU A 292 -17.09 -11.17 1.56
N VAL A 293 -17.72 -11.82 0.58
CA VAL A 293 -19.18 -11.81 0.41
C VAL A 293 -19.74 -13.04 1.09
N LYS A 294 -20.63 -12.83 2.07
CA LYS A 294 -21.33 -13.90 2.78
C LYS A 294 -22.26 -14.65 1.83
N ASN A 295 -22.43 -15.95 2.09
CA ASN A 295 -23.45 -16.73 1.41
C ASN A 295 -24.88 -16.35 1.85
N GLU A 296 -25.90 -16.95 1.24
CA GLU A 296 -27.33 -16.73 1.58
C GLU A 296 -27.64 -16.98 3.06
N ALA A 297 -26.91 -17.89 3.72
CA ALA A 297 -27.06 -18.16 5.15
C ALA A 297 -26.30 -17.15 6.06
N GLY A 298 -25.70 -16.10 5.49
CA GLY A 298 -24.94 -15.09 6.22
C GLY A 298 -23.55 -15.54 6.69
N LYS A 299 -23.07 -16.70 6.25
CA LYS A 299 -21.76 -17.25 6.63
C LYS A 299 -20.66 -16.68 5.74
N ARG A 300 -19.55 -16.29 6.36
CA ARG A 300 -18.36 -15.79 5.66
C ARG A 300 -17.57 -16.95 5.04
N PRO A 301 -17.01 -16.79 3.82
CA PRO A 301 -16.02 -17.72 3.29
C PRO A 301 -14.74 -17.67 4.12
N LYS A 302 -13.90 -18.71 4.01
CA LYS A 302 -12.68 -18.86 4.85
C LYS A 302 -11.60 -17.80 4.60
N GLY A 303 -11.69 -17.00 3.53
CA GLY A 303 -10.68 -15.99 3.15
C GLY A 303 -9.29 -16.58 2.90
N LEU A 304 -8.25 -15.73 2.82
CA LEU A 304 -6.86 -16.18 2.70
C LEU A 304 -6.27 -16.61 4.06
N ALA A 305 -6.73 -17.77 4.56
CA ALA A 305 -6.19 -18.42 5.76
C ALA A 305 -6.02 -17.46 6.96
N PHE A 306 -4.82 -17.40 7.55
CA PHE A 306 -4.49 -16.54 8.70
C PHE A 306 -4.70 -15.04 8.42
N PHE A 307 -4.56 -14.59 7.16
CA PHE A 307 -4.75 -13.17 6.79
C PHE A 307 -6.22 -12.74 6.78
N ALA A 308 -7.16 -13.68 6.89
CA ALA A 308 -8.58 -13.37 7.01
C ALA A 308 -9.06 -13.24 8.47
N LEU A 309 -8.17 -13.46 9.45
CA LEU A 309 -8.51 -13.35 10.87
C LEU A 309 -8.73 -11.88 11.27
N PRO A 310 -9.65 -11.60 12.21
CA PRO A 310 -9.86 -10.26 12.74
C PRO A 310 -8.63 -9.81 13.54
N MET A 311 -7.78 -9.02 12.91
CA MET A 311 -6.54 -8.50 13.51
C MET A 311 -6.53 -6.96 13.46
N PRO A 312 -5.81 -6.31 14.39
CA PRO A 312 -5.53 -4.88 14.27
C PRO A 312 -4.88 -4.55 12.93
N ILE A 313 -5.26 -3.41 12.33
CA ILE A 313 -4.76 -2.97 11.01
C ILE A 313 -3.22 -2.94 10.95
N TRP A 314 -2.57 -2.42 12.00
CA TRP A 314 -1.11 -2.38 12.02
C TRP A 314 -0.47 -3.78 11.95
N LEU A 315 -1.14 -4.81 12.51
CA LEU A 315 -0.64 -6.18 12.51
C LEU A 315 -0.79 -6.80 11.13
N THR A 316 -1.90 -6.54 10.42
CA THR A 316 -2.06 -7.00 9.03
C THR A 316 -1.01 -6.37 8.11
N HIS A 317 -0.64 -5.10 8.35
CA HIS A 317 0.41 -4.42 7.58
C HIS A 317 1.79 -5.01 7.79
N VAL A 318 2.15 -5.30 9.04
CA VAL A 318 3.47 -5.87 9.39
C VAL A 318 3.59 -7.29 8.85
N LEU A 319 2.52 -8.09 8.94
CA LEU A 319 2.53 -9.48 8.48
C LEU A 319 2.41 -9.62 6.96
N ALA A 320 2.06 -8.57 6.23
CA ALA A 320 1.99 -8.61 4.76
C ALA A 320 3.35 -8.92 4.11
N SER A 321 4.46 -8.60 4.77
CA SER A 321 5.79 -8.99 4.30
C SER A 321 5.99 -10.51 4.24
N LEU A 322 5.26 -11.29 5.06
CA LEU A 322 5.28 -12.76 4.95
C LEU A 322 4.77 -13.24 3.58
N PHE A 323 3.92 -12.45 2.91
CA PHE A 323 3.35 -12.76 1.60
C PHE A 323 4.15 -12.07 0.49
N LEU A 324 4.24 -10.73 0.53
CA LEU A 324 4.82 -9.91 -0.55
C LEU A 324 6.31 -10.18 -0.77
N HIS A 325 7.07 -10.52 0.27
CA HIS A 325 8.51 -10.74 0.12
C HIS A 325 8.82 -12.09 -0.55
N GLN A 326 7.85 -12.99 -0.68
CA GLN A 326 8.05 -14.25 -1.38
C GLN A 326 8.15 -14.06 -2.90
N ASP A 327 7.50 -13.04 -3.49
CA ASP A 327 7.67 -12.74 -4.92
C ASP A 327 8.77 -11.71 -5.18
N LEU A 328 9.01 -10.83 -4.21
CA LEU A 328 9.81 -9.61 -4.38
C LEU A 328 11.16 -9.86 -5.04
N VAL A 329 11.91 -10.88 -4.58
CA VAL A 329 13.22 -11.21 -5.15
C VAL A 329 13.10 -11.61 -6.61
N PHE A 330 12.14 -12.47 -6.96
CA PHE A 330 11.99 -12.94 -8.33
C PHE A 330 11.67 -11.79 -9.28
N LEU A 331 10.67 -10.99 -8.94
CA LEU A 331 10.20 -9.91 -9.80
C LEU A 331 11.27 -8.81 -9.95
N HIS A 332 11.97 -8.47 -8.87
CA HIS A 332 13.07 -7.52 -8.91
C HIS A 332 14.17 -7.96 -9.89
N TYR A 333 14.64 -9.19 -9.80
CA TYR A 333 15.72 -9.68 -10.67
C TYR A 333 15.24 -9.96 -12.10
N GLN A 334 14.04 -10.51 -12.28
CA GLN A 334 13.47 -10.78 -13.60
C GLN A 334 13.37 -9.49 -14.43
N GLU A 335 12.88 -8.40 -13.83
CA GLU A 335 12.81 -7.09 -14.50
C GLU A 335 14.18 -6.64 -15.00
N LYS A 336 15.19 -6.67 -14.12
CA LYS A 336 16.53 -6.19 -14.49
C LYS A 336 17.21 -7.09 -15.51
N LEU A 337 16.94 -8.41 -15.48
CA LEU A 337 17.45 -9.34 -16.48
C LEU A 337 16.80 -9.12 -17.85
N LEU A 338 15.49 -8.93 -17.89
CA LEU A 338 14.75 -8.67 -19.13
C LEU A 338 15.21 -7.38 -19.81
N ALA A 339 15.46 -6.33 -19.01
CA ALA A 339 15.97 -5.05 -19.51
C ALA A 339 17.39 -5.15 -20.09
N LYS A 340 18.26 -5.98 -19.48
CA LYS A 340 19.62 -6.22 -19.99
C LYS A 340 19.65 -6.93 -21.34
N GLN A 341 18.61 -7.68 -21.69
CA GLN A 341 18.51 -8.32 -23.00
C GLN A 341 18.17 -7.33 -24.14
N GLY A 342 18.00 -6.03 -23.85
CA GLY A 342 17.80 -4.99 -24.86
C GLY A 342 16.35 -4.82 -25.29
N LYS A 343 16.09 -4.12 -26.40
CA LYS A 343 14.74 -3.94 -26.96
C LYS A 343 14.34 -5.18 -27.77
N GLY A 344 13.06 -5.53 -27.75
CA GLY A 344 12.52 -6.71 -28.45
C GLY A 344 11.18 -7.13 -27.86
N LYS A 345 10.45 -8.03 -28.53
CA LYS A 345 9.16 -8.49 -28.03
C LYS A 345 9.35 -9.36 -26.80
N TRP A 346 8.44 -9.27 -25.84
CA TRP A 346 8.51 -10.07 -24.62
C TRP A 346 8.56 -11.57 -24.93
N LEU A 347 7.72 -12.06 -25.86
CA LEU A 347 7.66 -13.47 -26.27
C LEU A 347 8.94 -14.00 -26.94
N GLU A 348 9.83 -13.13 -27.40
CA GLU A 348 11.13 -13.55 -27.99
C GLU A 348 12.18 -13.82 -26.89
N LYS A 349 11.93 -13.35 -25.67
CA LYS A 349 12.87 -13.38 -24.54
C LYS A 349 12.54 -14.44 -23.50
N VAL A 350 11.32 -14.97 -23.52
CA VAL A 350 10.81 -15.94 -22.56
C VAL A 350 10.21 -17.15 -23.27
N TYR A 351 10.05 -18.25 -22.54
CA TYR A 351 9.43 -19.47 -23.06
C TYR A 351 8.21 -19.83 -22.20
N THR A 352 7.02 -19.69 -22.80
CA THR A 352 5.73 -19.92 -22.15
C THR A 352 4.91 -20.93 -22.96
N PRO A 353 5.19 -22.23 -22.81
CA PRO A 353 4.59 -23.28 -23.65
C PRO A 353 3.18 -23.68 -23.21
N ASN A 354 2.76 -23.25 -22.02
CA ASN A 354 1.65 -23.85 -21.31
C ASN A 354 0.41 -22.94 -21.31
N PRO A 355 -0.82 -23.51 -21.30
CA PRO A 355 -2.05 -22.73 -21.22
C PRO A 355 -2.15 -21.83 -19.97
N GLN A 356 -1.46 -22.18 -18.90
CA GLN A 356 -1.36 -21.41 -17.66
C GLN A 356 -0.74 -20.02 -17.85
N ASP A 357 -0.01 -19.80 -18.95
CA ASP A 357 0.60 -18.51 -19.27
C ASP A 357 -0.31 -17.59 -20.10
N LYS A 358 -1.49 -18.05 -20.56
CA LYS A 358 -2.36 -17.32 -21.50
C LYS A 358 -2.71 -15.92 -21.03
N MET A 359 -3.02 -15.73 -19.74
CA MET A 359 -3.38 -14.43 -19.18
C MET A 359 -2.17 -13.50 -19.12
N VAL A 360 -1.00 -14.00 -18.75
CA VAL A 360 0.27 -13.26 -18.79
C VAL A 360 0.61 -12.82 -20.22
N ILE A 361 0.48 -13.73 -21.19
CA ILE A 361 0.69 -13.41 -22.61
C ILE A 361 -0.31 -12.35 -23.07
N THR A 362 -1.58 -12.44 -22.65
CA THR A 362 -2.61 -11.44 -22.96
C THR A 362 -2.28 -10.10 -22.34
N PHE A 363 -1.80 -10.06 -21.08
CA PHE A 363 -1.34 -8.86 -20.41
C PHE A 363 -0.20 -8.17 -21.17
N ARG A 364 0.84 -8.92 -21.54
CA ARG A 364 1.98 -8.39 -22.29
C ARG A 364 1.58 -7.90 -23.69
N LYS A 365 0.65 -8.58 -24.36
CA LYS A 365 0.05 -8.11 -25.62
C LYS A 365 -0.79 -6.85 -25.43
N TRP A 366 -1.52 -6.72 -24.33
CA TRP A 366 -2.26 -5.50 -24.01
C TRP A 366 -1.29 -4.33 -23.86
N LEU A 367 -0.21 -4.53 -23.10
CA LEU A 367 0.83 -3.51 -22.93
C LEU A 367 1.43 -3.11 -24.28
N GLU A 368 1.84 -4.07 -25.11
CA GLU A 368 2.43 -3.87 -26.44
C GLU A 368 1.48 -3.17 -27.41
N LEU A 369 0.26 -3.68 -27.56
CA LEU A 369 -0.64 -3.30 -28.66
C LEU A 369 -1.60 -2.17 -28.30
N LYS A 370 -1.94 -2.02 -27.02
CA LYS A 370 -2.94 -1.05 -26.54
C LYS A 370 -2.34 0.06 -25.70
N ALA A 371 -1.21 -0.15 -25.01
CA ALA A 371 -0.64 0.85 -24.09
C ALA A 371 0.75 1.38 -24.49
N GLY A 372 1.18 1.14 -25.74
CA GLY A 372 2.42 1.70 -26.30
C GLY A 372 3.68 0.87 -26.04
N GLY A 373 3.56 -0.32 -25.45
CA GLY A 373 4.66 -1.27 -25.19
C GLY A 373 5.52 -0.97 -23.98
N GLU A 374 5.44 0.24 -23.44
CA GLU A 374 6.14 0.66 -22.24
C GLU A 374 5.27 1.58 -21.39
N MET A 375 5.74 1.91 -20.19
CA MET A 375 5.08 2.84 -19.30
C MET A 375 5.06 4.25 -19.90
N GLY A 376 3.87 4.84 -20.07
CA GLY A 376 3.71 6.24 -20.44
C GLY A 376 3.95 7.16 -19.25
N TRP A 377 5.22 7.41 -18.92
CA TRP A 377 5.62 8.39 -17.91
C TRP A 377 5.02 9.77 -18.24
N ALA A 378 4.61 10.52 -17.21
CA ALA A 378 4.03 11.84 -17.43
C ALA A 378 5.06 12.75 -18.10
N ALA A 379 4.70 13.39 -19.21
CA ALA A 379 5.64 14.20 -19.99
C ALA A 379 6.27 15.34 -19.16
N SER A 380 5.52 15.90 -18.21
CA SER A 380 5.97 16.95 -17.29
C SER A 380 6.96 16.47 -16.22
N SER A 381 7.13 15.16 -16.02
CA SER A 381 8.01 14.60 -14.98
C SER A 381 9.50 14.76 -15.27
N GLY A 382 9.89 14.83 -16.55
CA GLY A 382 11.31 14.74 -16.94
C GLY A 382 11.99 13.43 -16.48
N CYS A 383 11.20 12.40 -16.13
CA CYS A 383 11.69 11.14 -15.57
C CYS A 383 12.64 10.45 -16.56
N ASN A 384 13.82 10.05 -16.08
CA ASN A 384 14.66 9.13 -16.83
C ASN A 384 13.96 7.75 -16.84
N PRO A 385 13.62 7.16 -18.01
CA PRO A 385 12.95 5.86 -18.06
C PRO A 385 13.89 4.68 -17.72
N ASP A 386 15.20 4.91 -17.61
CA ASP A 386 16.17 3.85 -17.33
C ASP A 386 15.93 3.22 -15.96
N LEU A 387 16.01 1.88 -15.92
CA LEU A 387 15.88 1.14 -14.68
C LEU A 387 17.14 1.32 -13.80
N PRO A 388 16.97 1.41 -12.47
CA PRO A 388 18.09 1.33 -11.55
C PRO A 388 18.76 -0.05 -11.64
N PRO A 389 20.05 -0.17 -11.26
CA PRO A 389 20.72 -1.46 -11.15
C PRO A 389 19.99 -2.40 -10.18
N ALA A 390 20.20 -3.71 -10.34
CA ALA A 390 19.66 -4.69 -9.41
C ALA A 390 20.26 -4.49 -8.01
N GLU A 391 19.39 -4.39 -7.01
CA GLU A 391 19.75 -4.29 -5.61
C GLU A 391 20.18 -5.68 -5.11
N ARG A 392 21.44 -5.77 -4.69
CA ARG A 392 22.07 -7.01 -4.22
C ARG A 392 22.10 -7.10 -2.70
N ASP A 393 22.00 -5.96 -2.02
CA ASP A 393 21.88 -5.90 -0.59
C ASP A 393 20.45 -6.26 -0.17
N LYS A 394 20.28 -7.48 0.34
CA LYS A 394 19.01 -7.96 0.87
C LYS A 394 18.45 -7.04 1.97
N GLN A 395 19.30 -6.32 2.70
CA GLN A 395 18.83 -5.42 3.74
C GLN A 395 18.07 -4.23 3.16
N GLN A 396 18.50 -3.73 2.00
CA GLN A 396 17.84 -2.64 1.27
C GLN A 396 16.63 -3.17 0.50
N LEU A 397 16.76 -4.34 -0.13
CA LEU A 397 15.70 -4.94 -0.92
C LEU A 397 14.45 -5.29 -0.09
N PHE A 398 14.63 -5.65 1.18
CA PHE A 398 13.55 -5.99 2.12
C PHE A 398 13.29 -4.92 3.19
N ASP A 399 13.66 -3.66 2.90
CA ASP A 399 13.38 -2.53 3.77
C ASP A 399 11.86 -2.25 3.83
N VAL A 400 11.27 -2.44 5.01
CA VAL A 400 9.85 -2.18 5.29
C VAL A 400 9.65 -0.76 5.82
N TRP A 401 10.70 -0.15 6.39
CA TRP A 401 10.62 1.19 6.93
C TRP A 401 10.33 2.20 5.83
N THR A 402 11.18 2.22 4.79
CA THR A 402 11.09 3.22 3.73
C THR A 402 9.94 2.96 2.77
N THR A 403 9.60 1.69 2.55
CA THR A 403 8.53 1.28 1.64
C THR A 403 7.12 1.39 2.24
N HIS A 404 7.02 1.63 3.55
CA HIS A 404 5.72 1.75 4.25
C HIS A 404 5.74 2.43 5.60
N THR A 405 6.46 1.89 6.59
CA THR A 405 6.20 2.22 8.01
C THR A 405 6.34 3.71 8.28
N GLN A 406 7.33 4.37 7.68
CA GLN A 406 7.53 5.81 7.85
C GLN A 406 6.40 6.68 7.26
N HIS A 407 5.61 6.13 6.36
CA HIS A 407 4.50 6.80 5.67
C HIS A 407 3.12 6.40 6.21
N CYS A 408 3.03 5.43 7.13
CA CYS A 408 1.78 4.93 7.68
C CYS A 408 1.62 5.30 9.16
N GLN A 409 0.71 6.23 9.47
CA GLN A 409 0.46 6.68 10.85
C GLN A 409 0.00 5.54 11.77
N VAL A 410 -0.72 4.56 11.22
CA VAL A 410 -1.22 3.39 11.96
C VAL A 410 -0.05 2.52 12.43
N CYS A 411 0.93 2.27 11.55
CA CYS A 411 2.14 1.53 11.89
C CYS A 411 3.07 2.33 12.82
N GLN A 412 3.26 3.63 12.58
CA GLN A 412 4.06 4.47 13.47
C GLN A 412 3.50 4.51 14.90
N LYS A 413 2.17 4.68 15.05
CA LYS A 413 1.52 4.68 16.37
C LYS A 413 1.69 3.33 17.08
N ALA A 414 1.52 2.23 16.35
CA ALA A 414 1.72 0.89 16.89
C ALA A 414 3.17 0.66 17.33
N LEU A 415 4.15 1.03 16.50
CA LEU A 415 5.57 0.93 16.79
C LEU A 415 5.95 1.75 18.03
N ASN A 416 5.46 2.98 18.14
CA ASN A 416 5.67 3.83 19.31
C ASN A 416 5.11 3.19 20.59
N ASN A 417 3.91 2.60 20.51
CA ASN A 417 3.32 1.88 21.63
C ASN A 417 4.13 0.63 22.01
N ILE A 418 4.58 -0.16 21.03
CA ILE A 418 5.43 -1.33 21.26
C ILE A 418 6.75 -0.92 21.92
N ASN A 419 7.41 0.13 21.43
CA ASN A 419 8.66 0.62 22.01
C ASN A 419 8.48 1.11 23.46
N ARG A 420 7.34 1.76 23.76
CA ARG A 420 6.98 2.11 25.15
C ARG A 420 6.80 0.86 26.01
N LEU A 421 6.12 -0.17 25.51
CA LEU A 421 5.94 -1.44 26.23
C LEU A 421 7.27 -2.19 26.44
N VAL A 422 8.19 -2.15 25.48
CA VAL A 422 9.56 -2.69 25.64
C VAL A 422 10.26 -2.00 26.81
N LEU A 423 10.28 -0.66 26.81
CA LEU A 423 10.90 0.11 27.88
C LEU A 423 10.26 -0.18 29.23
N LEU A 424 8.93 -0.17 29.31
CA LEU A 424 8.20 -0.46 30.55
C LEU A 424 8.47 -1.88 31.06
N SER A 425 8.58 -2.86 30.15
CA SER A 425 8.88 -4.25 30.52
C SER A 425 10.28 -4.37 31.14
N TYR A 426 11.29 -3.73 30.55
CA TYR A 426 12.65 -3.75 31.11
C TYR A 426 12.77 -2.95 32.41
N VAL A 427 12.11 -1.79 32.52
CA VAL A 427 12.07 -1.02 33.77
C VAL A 427 11.39 -1.83 34.87
N ALA A 428 10.23 -2.43 34.58
CA ALA A 428 9.53 -3.28 35.54
C ALA A 428 10.37 -4.51 35.93
N ALA A 429 11.04 -5.15 34.99
CA ALA A 429 11.97 -6.24 35.29
C ALA A 429 13.07 -5.81 36.28
N GLY A 430 13.69 -4.63 36.06
CA GLY A 430 14.67 -4.06 36.99
C GLY A 430 14.10 -3.77 38.37
N VAL A 431 12.88 -3.21 38.44
CA VAL A 431 12.19 -2.96 39.72
C VAL A 431 11.92 -4.27 40.48
N PHE A 432 11.44 -5.32 39.80
CA PHE A 432 11.19 -6.61 40.44
C PHE A 432 12.49 -7.31 40.88
N LEU A 433 13.59 -7.11 40.16
CA LEU A 433 14.91 -7.59 40.58
C LEU A 433 15.38 -6.89 41.87
N VAL A 434 15.24 -5.56 41.94
CA VAL A 434 15.56 -4.79 43.16
C VAL A 434 14.64 -5.20 44.31
N LEU A 435 13.35 -5.38 44.05
CA LEU A 435 12.38 -5.85 45.05
C LEU A 435 12.74 -7.24 45.58
N ALA A 436 13.16 -8.16 44.72
CA ALA A 436 13.62 -9.49 45.13
C ALA A 436 14.78 -9.37 46.13
N LEU A 437 15.80 -8.58 45.81
CA LEU A 437 16.96 -8.35 46.68
C LEU A 437 16.56 -7.70 48.02
N LEU A 438 15.65 -6.72 48.01
CA LEU A 438 15.18 -6.06 49.23
C LEU A 438 14.38 -7.00 50.14
N LEU A 439 13.51 -7.83 49.56
CA LEU A 439 12.72 -8.80 50.32
C LEU A 439 13.61 -9.86 50.97
N ASP A 440 14.64 -10.32 50.25
CA ASP A 440 15.59 -11.30 50.76
C ASP A 440 16.51 -10.71 51.84
N ALA A 441 17.07 -9.52 51.60
CA ALA A 441 17.88 -8.80 52.58
C ALA A 441 17.07 -8.52 53.87
N ARG A 442 15.80 -8.13 53.74
CA ARG A 442 14.90 -7.95 54.89
C ARG A 442 14.66 -9.26 55.64
N ALA A 443 14.45 -10.36 54.94
CA ALA A 443 14.23 -11.67 55.57
C ALA A 443 15.49 -12.12 56.34
N ILE A 444 16.67 -11.99 55.74
CA ILE A 444 17.96 -12.29 56.40
C ILE A 444 18.14 -11.40 57.65
N ALA A 445 17.84 -10.11 57.55
CA ALA A 445 17.95 -9.18 58.68
C ALA A 445 17.00 -9.58 59.84
N LEU A 446 15.79 -10.05 59.53
CA LEU A 446 14.83 -10.53 60.54
C LEU A 446 15.31 -11.83 61.21
N LEU A 447 15.85 -12.78 60.44
CA LEU A 447 16.41 -14.04 60.97
C LEU A 447 17.62 -13.77 61.87
N ALA A 448 18.51 -12.86 61.46
CA ALA A 448 19.64 -12.42 62.27
C ALA A 448 19.18 -11.73 63.57
N ALA A 449 18.17 -10.85 63.50
CA ALA A 449 17.60 -10.18 64.67
C ALA A 449 16.91 -11.14 65.64
N ALA A 450 16.38 -12.27 65.16
CA ALA A 450 15.79 -13.34 65.97
C ALA A 450 16.85 -14.27 66.60
N GLY A 451 18.14 -14.10 66.27
CA GLY A 451 19.23 -14.96 66.75
C GLY A 451 19.27 -16.33 66.08
N GLU A 452 18.53 -16.54 65.00
CA GLU A 452 18.53 -17.80 64.24
C GLU A 452 19.75 -17.94 63.33
N ILE A 453 20.42 -16.82 63.01
CA ILE A 453 21.60 -16.78 62.13
C ILE A 453 22.66 -15.88 62.78
N SER A 454 23.92 -16.34 62.79
CA SER A 454 25.08 -15.63 63.32
C SER A 454 25.84 -14.89 62.21
N THR A 455 26.56 -13.82 62.55
CA THR A 455 27.42 -13.08 61.61
C THR A 455 28.60 -13.90 61.06
N SER A 456 28.87 -15.07 61.65
CA SER A 456 29.87 -16.04 61.17
C SER A 456 29.33 -16.99 60.10
N ASP A 457 28.01 -17.03 59.88
CA ASP A 457 27.40 -17.96 58.96
C ASP A 457 27.57 -17.49 57.51
N SER A 458 27.82 -18.45 56.61
CA SER A 458 27.93 -18.15 55.18
C SER A 458 26.57 -17.74 54.63
N ILE A 459 26.50 -16.58 53.97
CA ILE A 459 25.30 -16.10 53.28
C ILE A 459 24.82 -17.11 52.22
N LEU A 460 25.73 -17.90 51.64
CA LEU A 460 25.40 -18.95 50.67
C LEU A 460 24.70 -20.17 51.30
N ALA A 461 24.73 -20.31 52.62
CA ALA A 461 24.02 -21.37 53.34
C ALA A 461 22.57 -20.98 53.67
N ILE A 462 22.19 -19.71 53.47
CA ILE A 462 20.84 -19.22 53.72
C ILE A 462 20.00 -19.40 52.47
N THR A 463 18.88 -20.11 52.59
CA THR A 463 17.95 -20.32 51.48
C THR A 463 17.12 -19.06 51.23
N PRO A 464 17.10 -18.50 50.00
CA PRO A 464 16.29 -17.34 49.71
C PRO A 464 14.80 -17.61 49.92
N THR A 465 14.07 -16.56 50.31
CA THR A 465 12.63 -16.67 50.58
C THR A 465 11.80 -17.01 49.34
N ALA A 466 10.61 -17.59 49.52
CA ALA A 466 9.66 -17.79 48.42
C ALA A 466 9.34 -16.47 47.68
N SER A 467 9.26 -15.35 48.42
CA SER A 467 9.08 -14.01 47.85
C SER A 467 10.21 -13.56 46.94
N PHE A 468 11.47 -13.90 47.26
CA PHE A 468 12.61 -13.65 46.39
C PHE A 468 12.47 -14.39 45.06
N TRP A 469 12.13 -15.68 45.10
CA TRP A 469 11.96 -16.50 43.91
C TRP A 469 10.81 -16.03 43.02
N TRP A 470 9.67 -15.67 43.61
CA TRP A 470 8.54 -15.10 42.86
C TRP A 470 8.89 -13.76 42.19
N ALA A 471 9.51 -12.83 42.92
CA ALA A 471 9.91 -11.54 42.35
C ALA A 471 10.96 -11.72 41.23
N SER A 472 11.92 -12.63 41.41
CA SER A 472 12.92 -12.97 40.39
C SER A 472 12.29 -13.60 39.15
N ALA A 473 11.33 -14.53 39.31
CA ALA A 473 10.62 -15.13 38.20
C ALA A 473 9.83 -14.08 37.41
N ILE A 474 9.13 -13.16 38.09
CA ILE A 474 8.42 -12.05 37.44
C ILE A 474 9.41 -11.16 36.67
N ALA A 475 10.56 -10.82 37.27
CA ALA A 475 11.59 -10.03 36.59
C ALA A 475 12.08 -10.69 35.30
N ILE A 476 12.36 -12.00 35.34
CA ILE A 476 12.78 -12.78 34.16
C ILE A 476 11.67 -12.80 33.10
N CYS A 477 10.42 -13.08 33.49
CA CYS A 477 9.29 -13.08 32.56
C CYS A 477 9.13 -11.73 31.87
N LEU A 478 9.20 -10.63 32.61
CA LEU A 478 9.12 -9.27 32.05
C LEU A 478 10.31 -8.96 31.11
N GLY A 479 11.52 -9.40 31.47
CA GLY A 479 12.69 -9.30 30.60
C GLY A 479 12.52 -10.06 29.28
N VAL A 480 11.99 -11.29 29.34
CA VAL A 480 11.68 -12.09 28.13
C VAL A 480 10.60 -11.42 27.29
N VAL A 481 9.53 -10.90 27.90
CA VAL A 481 8.49 -10.14 27.19
C VAL A 481 9.08 -8.92 26.48
N GLY A 482 9.92 -8.13 27.18
CA GLY A 482 10.63 -6.99 26.58
C GLY A 482 11.48 -7.39 25.37
N TYR A 483 12.23 -8.49 25.48
CA TYR A 483 13.03 -9.04 24.38
C TYR A 483 12.18 -9.47 23.18
N LEU A 484 11.08 -10.20 23.42
CA LEU A 484 10.18 -10.66 22.35
C LEU A 484 9.49 -9.48 21.65
N LEU A 485 9.04 -8.48 22.39
CA LEU A 485 8.47 -7.25 21.83
C LEU A 485 9.50 -6.48 21.00
N GLN A 486 10.74 -6.39 21.46
CA GLN A 486 11.83 -5.75 20.73
C GLN A 486 12.21 -6.51 19.46
N LYS A 487 12.19 -7.85 19.49
CA LYS A 487 12.40 -8.67 18.30
C LYS A 487 11.26 -8.49 17.30
N PHE A 488 10.02 -8.46 17.79
CA PHE A 488 8.83 -8.22 16.97
C PHE A 488 8.83 -6.83 16.33
N SER A 489 9.25 -5.78 17.05
CA SER A 489 9.29 -4.41 16.50
C SER A 489 10.22 -4.27 15.30
N ARG A 490 11.20 -5.17 15.12
CA ARG A 490 12.06 -5.19 13.93
C ARG A 490 11.30 -5.40 12.63
N LEU A 491 10.15 -6.07 12.66
CA LEU A 491 9.32 -6.31 11.46
C LEU A 491 8.74 -5.02 10.87
N PHE A 492 8.68 -3.93 11.65
CA PHE A 492 8.30 -2.61 11.14
C PHE A 492 9.43 -1.96 10.32
N TYR A 493 10.66 -2.46 10.45
CA TYR A 493 11.83 -1.94 9.74
C TYR A 493 12.26 -2.86 8.61
N ARG A 494 12.25 -4.18 8.84
CA ARG A 494 12.79 -5.14 7.89
C ARG A 494 12.23 -6.53 8.12
N TYR A 495 12.00 -7.25 7.02
CA TYR A 495 11.71 -8.68 7.02
C TYR A 495 12.52 -9.37 5.92
N GLU A 496 13.70 -9.88 6.25
CA GLU A 496 14.53 -10.59 5.28
C GLU A 496 13.90 -11.93 4.91
N PHE A 497 13.80 -12.21 3.62
CA PHE A 497 13.26 -13.45 3.10
C PHE A 497 14.23 -14.11 2.12
N GLU A 498 14.39 -15.43 2.22
CA GLU A 498 15.23 -16.19 1.30
C GLU A 498 14.62 -17.56 1.03
N HIS A 499 14.22 -17.79 -0.23
CA HIS A 499 13.66 -19.06 -0.68
C HIS A 499 14.57 -20.27 -0.43
N ALA A 500 15.89 -20.09 -0.42
CA ALA A 500 16.84 -21.18 -0.20
C ALA A 500 17.01 -21.56 1.28
N ARG A 501 16.46 -20.78 2.22
CA ARG A 501 16.66 -20.96 3.67
C ARG A 501 15.37 -20.95 4.48
N ASN A 502 14.31 -20.37 3.94
CA ASN A 502 13.03 -20.16 4.60
C ASN A 502 11.96 -21.18 4.15
N ASP A 503 12.41 -22.35 3.68
CA ASP A 503 11.56 -23.54 3.56
C ASP A 503 10.99 -23.93 4.94
#